data_AF-X1JQL8-F1
#
_entry.id   AF-X1JQL8-F1
#
_cell.length_a   1.000
_cell.length_b   1.000
_cell.length_c   1.000
_cell.angle_alpha   90.00
_cell.angle_beta   90.00
_cell.angle_gamma   90.00
#
_symmetry.space_group_name_H-M   'P 1'
#
loop_
_entity.id
_entity.type
_entity.pdbx_description
1 polymer ?
#
loop_
_entity_poly.entity_id
_entity_poly.type
_entity_poly.pdbx_seq_one_letter_code
_entity_poly.pdbx_strand_id
1 'polypeptide(L)'
;WSQTDIPMDTDPNIVVGDSSYYDVQNIVTHEVGHWLLLEDLYQKPAGDQTMFGYGSKGELKKRSLESGDLAGLQAIYSGPTAP
;
A
#
# COMPACT_ATOMS: atom_id res chain seq x y z
N TRP A 1 -8.44 14.90 0.68
CA TRP A 1 -8.42 13.61 0.00
C TRP A 1 -8.78 13.84 -1.45
N SER A 2 -8.10 13.16 -2.37
CA SER A 2 -8.42 13.15 -3.80
C SER A 2 -8.13 11.76 -4.36
N GLN A 3 -8.87 11.34 -5.38
CA GLN A 3 -8.49 10.16 -6.16
C GLN A 3 -7.87 10.65 -7.47
N THR A 4 -6.62 10.25 -7.73
CA THR A 4 -6.00 10.49 -9.03
C THR A 4 -6.10 9.25 -9.89
N ASP A 5 -6.70 9.37 -11.07
CA ASP A 5 -6.68 8.31 -12.07
C ASP A 5 -5.29 8.24 -12.71
N ILE A 6 -4.72 7.04 -12.73
CA ILE A 6 -3.41 6.77 -13.34
C ILE A 6 -3.66 5.92 -14.59
N PRO A 7 -3.12 6.27 -15.77
CA PRO A 7 -3.22 5.43 -16.95
C PRO A 7 -2.67 4.03 -16.67
N MET A 8 -3.30 3.00 -17.24
CA MET A 8 -3.08 1.60 -16.85
C MET A 8 -1.62 1.10 -16.99
N ASP A 9 -0.80 1.76 -17.80
CA ASP A 9 0.62 1.42 -18.04
C ASP A 9 1.59 2.44 -17.41
N THR A 10 1.10 3.26 -16.47
CA THR A 10 1.92 4.24 -15.76
C THR A 10 2.23 3.73 -14.36
N ASP A 11 3.52 3.63 -14.04
CA ASP A 11 3.98 3.25 -12.71
C ASP A 11 3.61 4.35 -11.69
N PRO A 12 2.80 4.06 -10.66
CA PRO A 12 2.43 5.02 -9.63
C PRO A 12 3.63 5.57 -8.83
N ASN A 13 4.79 4.88 -8.86
CA ASN A 13 6.00 5.32 -8.17
C ASN A 13 6.73 6.47 -8.88
N ILE A 14 6.46 6.72 -10.16
CA ILE A 14 7.16 7.75 -10.96
C ILE A 14 6.30 8.98 -11.26
N VAL A 15 5.05 9.01 -10.78
CA VAL A 15 4.11 10.11 -10.97
C VAL A 15 3.64 10.69 -9.64
N VAL A 16 3.16 11.93 -9.69
CA VAL A 16 2.65 12.66 -8.52
C VAL A 16 1.23 13.14 -8.77
N GLY A 17 0.40 13.09 -7.72
CA GLY A 17 -0.97 13.60 -7.72
C GLY A 17 -1.04 15.05 -7.28
N ASP A 18 -2.23 15.47 -6.83
CA ASP A 18 -2.42 16.79 -6.23
C ASP A 18 -1.67 16.89 -4.90
N SER A 19 -0.68 17.78 -4.83
CA SER A 19 0.15 18.00 -3.65
C SER A 19 -0.60 18.62 -2.46
N SER A 20 -1.84 19.03 -2.63
CA SER A 20 -2.72 19.54 -1.57
C SER A 20 -3.39 18.41 -0.79
N TYR A 21 -3.49 17.20 -1.37
CA TYR A 21 -4.32 16.13 -0.86
C TYR A 21 -3.56 14.80 -0.75
N TYR A 22 -4.04 13.97 0.18
CA TYR A 22 -3.71 12.55 0.21
C TYR A 22 -4.52 11.80 -0.83
N ASP A 23 -3.88 10.81 -1.44
CA ASP A 23 -4.51 9.93 -2.40
C ASP A 23 -5.41 8.90 -1.69
N VAL A 24 -6.66 8.78 -2.16
CA VAL A 24 -7.65 7.88 -1.56
C VAL A 24 -7.22 6.43 -1.71
N GLN A 25 -6.80 6.00 -2.89
CA GLN A 25 -6.42 4.61 -3.13
C GLN A 25 -5.19 4.18 -2.32
N ASN A 26 -4.14 5.00 -2.26
CA ASN A 26 -2.96 4.74 -1.42
C ASN A 26 -3.37 4.45 0.04
N ILE A 27 -4.13 5.37 0.64
CA ILE A 27 -4.46 5.25 2.06
C ILE A 27 -5.50 4.17 2.33
N VAL A 28 -6.53 4.03 1.49
CA VAL A 28 -7.53 2.96 1.69
C VAL A 28 -6.89 1.58 1.56
N THR A 29 -5.92 1.37 0.66
CA THR A 29 -5.20 0.10 0.56
C THR A 29 -4.43 -0.23 1.85
N HIS A 30 -3.82 0.79 2.48
CA HIS A 30 -3.17 0.64 3.80
C HIS A 30 -4.17 0.22 4.88
N GLU A 31 -5.30 0.92 5.01
CA GLU A 31 -6.31 0.62 6.02
C GLU A 31 -6.98 -0.76 5.79
N VAL A 32 -7.13 -1.18 4.53
CA VAL A 32 -7.60 -2.54 4.20
C VAL A 32 -6.57 -3.58 4.64
N GLY A 33 -5.27 -3.28 4.58
CA GLY A 33 -4.23 -4.15 5.14
C GLY A 33 -4.41 -4.39 6.64
N HIS A 34 -4.75 -3.35 7.42
CA HIS A 34 -5.11 -3.52 8.83
C HIS A 34 -6.36 -4.36 9.05
N TRP A 35 -7.36 -4.24 8.16
CA TRP A 35 -8.54 -5.12 8.20
C TRP A 35 -8.14 -6.60 7.99
N LEU A 36 -7.08 -6.85 7.22
CA LEU A 36 -6.47 -8.17 7.04
C LEU A 36 -5.39 -8.51 8.09
N LEU A 37 -5.39 -7.81 9.23
CA LEU A 37 -4.49 -8.03 10.37
C LEU A 37 -2.99 -7.77 10.08
N LEU A 38 -2.66 -7.04 9.02
CA LEU A 38 -1.29 -6.57 8.81
C LEU A 38 -0.99 -5.38 9.74
N GLU A 39 0.22 -5.36 10.29
CA GLU A 39 0.71 -4.26 11.13
C GLU A 39 1.49 -3.23 10.31
N ASP A 40 1.64 -2.03 10.86
CA ASP A 40 2.47 -0.98 10.29
C ASP A 40 3.95 -1.36 10.20
N LEU A 41 4.59 -0.94 9.12
CA LEU A 41 6.03 -0.95 8.92
C LEU A 41 6.58 0.46 9.08
N TYR A 42 7.67 0.60 9.84
CA TYR A 42 8.29 1.90 10.10
C TYR A 42 9.78 1.95 9.73
N GLN A 43 10.34 0.84 9.26
CA GLN A 43 11.75 0.81 8.86
C GLN A 43 11.92 1.47 7.49
N LYS A 44 12.98 2.28 7.32
CA LYS A 44 13.27 3.01 6.08
C LYS A 44 13.22 2.15 4.80
N PRO A 45 13.71 0.89 4.77
CA PRO A 45 13.62 0.06 3.57
C PRO A 45 12.18 -0.27 3.14
N ALA A 46 11.20 -0.12 4.04
CA ALA A 46 9.79 -0.40 3.77
C ALA A 46 9.01 0.83 3.26
N GLY A 47 9.66 1.96 2.97
CA GLY A 47 8.98 3.23 2.63
C GLY A 47 8.00 3.20 1.44
N ASP A 48 8.12 2.18 0.60
CA ASP A 48 7.26 1.95 -0.57
C ASP A 48 6.27 0.78 -0.40
N GLN A 49 6.33 0.06 0.72
CA GLN A 49 5.37 -1.00 1.07
C GLN A 49 4.01 -0.39 1.43
N THR A 50 2.92 -1.08 1.10
CA THR A 50 1.55 -0.64 1.46
C THR A 50 1.42 -0.35 2.94
N MET A 51 1.94 -1.25 3.77
CA MET A 51 1.85 -1.12 5.23
C MET A 51 2.84 -0.13 5.83
N PHE A 52 3.55 0.68 5.05
CA PHE A 52 4.37 1.74 5.63
C PHE A 52 3.50 2.80 6.29
N GLY A 53 3.64 2.99 7.60
CA GLY A 53 2.75 3.83 8.41
C GLY A 53 2.77 5.34 8.12
N TYR A 54 3.51 5.77 7.09
CA TYR A 54 3.52 7.17 6.63
C TYR A 54 3.06 7.28 5.18
N GLY A 55 2.07 8.15 4.95
CA GLY A 55 1.66 8.65 3.65
C GLY A 55 2.03 10.13 3.47
N SER A 56 2.20 10.56 2.21
CA SER A 56 2.48 11.95 1.87
C SER A 56 1.42 12.53 0.92
N LYS A 57 1.22 13.85 0.95
CA LYS A 57 0.35 14.51 -0.03
C LYS A 57 0.96 14.43 -1.43
N GLY A 58 0.12 14.24 -2.44
CA GLY A 58 0.54 14.02 -3.83
C GLY A 58 1.22 12.67 -4.10
N GLU A 59 1.35 11.81 -3.09
CA GLU A 59 1.94 10.49 -3.23
C GLU A 59 0.94 9.51 -3.88
N LEU A 60 1.35 8.87 -4.97
CA LEU A 60 0.51 7.92 -5.71
C LEU A 60 0.97 6.46 -5.57
N LYS A 61 2.14 6.19 -4.98
CA LYS A 61 2.64 4.84 -4.67
C LYS A 61 1.77 4.11 -3.63
N LYS A 62 2.13 2.88 -3.23
CA LYS A 62 1.42 2.08 -2.22
C LYS A 62 -0.05 1.78 -2.54
N ARG A 63 -0.38 1.70 -3.83
CA ARG A 63 -1.73 1.34 -4.33
C ARG A 63 -1.86 -0.15 -4.64
N SER A 64 -0.76 -0.89 -4.59
CA SER A 64 -0.61 -2.31 -4.90
C SER A 64 -0.08 -3.08 -3.70
N LEU A 65 -0.39 -4.37 -3.61
CA LEU A 65 0.26 -5.26 -2.64
C LEU A 65 1.73 -5.43 -3.00
N GLU A 66 2.61 -5.09 -2.08
CA GLU A 66 4.04 -5.30 -2.19
C GLU A 66 4.46 -6.63 -1.56
N SER A 67 5.72 -7.00 -1.77
CA SER A 67 6.25 -8.31 -1.34
C SER A 67 6.13 -8.58 0.17
N GLY A 68 6.29 -7.56 1.01
CA GLY A 68 6.10 -7.68 2.47
C GLY A 68 4.63 -7.88 2.84
N ASP A 69 3.72 -7.21 2.13
CA ASP A 69 2.27 -7.37 2.34
C ASP A 69 1.83 -8.80 2.00
N LEU A 70 2.28 -9.32 0.86
CA LEU A 70 2.02 -10.71 0.45
C LEU A 70 2.59 -11.73 1.46
N ALA A 71 3.81 -11.49 1.95
CA ALA A 71 4.43 -12.36 2.96
C ALA A 71 3.65 -12.34 4.29
N GLY A 72 3.18 -11.16 4.73
CA GLY A 72 2.34 -11.03 5.92
C GLY A 72 1.00 -11.75 5.78
N LEU A 73 0.32 -11.56 4.64
CA LEU A 73 -0.94 -12.27 4.35
C LEU A 73 -0.74 -13.79 4.31
N GLN A 74 0.35 -14.27 3.71
CA GLN A 74 0.69 -15.69 3.74
C GLN A 74 0.96 -16.16 5.18
N ALA A 75 1.65 -15.39 6.01
CA ALA A 75 1.89 -15.79 7.40
C ALA A 75 0.59 -15.91 8.23
N ILE A 76 -0.40 -15.04 7.97
CA ILE A 76 -1.66 -14.99 8.71
C ILE A 76 -2.66 -16.02 8.17
N TYR A 77 -2.76 -16.16 6.84
CA TYR A 77 -3.84 -16.88 6.16
C TYR A 77 -3.40 -18.13 5.39
N SER A 78 -2.13 -18.53 5.45
CA SER A 78 -1.75 -19.88 5.01
C SER A 78 -2.42 -20.89 5.95
N GLY A 79 -3.55 -21.45 5.50
CA GLY A 79 -4.17 -22.59 6.16
C GLY A 79 -3.21 -23.79 6.21
N PRO A 80 -3.55 -24.87 6.95
CA PRO A 80 -2.80 -26.11 6.83
C PRO A 80 -2.77 -26.49 5.34
N THR A 81 -1.57 -26.56 4.76
CA THR A 81 -1.37 -27.11 3.42
C THR A 81 -2.10 -28.44 3.39
N ALA A 82 -3.13 -28.57 2.54
CA ALA A 82 -3.84 -29.82 2.40
C ALA A 82 -2.82 -30.94 2.09
N PRO A 83 -2.91 -32.10 2.76
CA PRO A 83 -1.95 -33.20 2.61
C PRO A 83 -1.91 -33.75 1.19
#